data_AF-A0A3D3VSK0-F1
#
_entry.id   AF-A0A3D3VSK0-F1
#
_cell.length_a   1.000
_cell.length_b   1.000
_cell.length_c   1.000
_cell.angle_alpha   90.00
_cell.angle_beta   90.00
_cell.angle_gamma   90.00
#
_symmetry.space_group_name_H-M   'P 1'
#
loop_
_entity.id
_entity.type
_entity.pdbx_description
1 polymer ?
#
loop_
_entity_poly.entity_id
_entity_poly.type
_entity_poly.pdbx_seq_one_letter_code
_entity_poly.pdbx_strand_id
1 'polypeptide(L)'
;GVVKMMDLVMEMNWNLIIIVIILSAIVAYIGDLVGMRVGKKRVSIFGLRPKSTSSIITIVSGIVIAILTLAVLSATSQTVRTAIFSMKFVQRQITELTSQLQSSRSELSDLETRLLENQQDLLSKQFQLAAVEGRLEESETRLKEIEVELKTAKDDQEKALASLASLEEERTRLDMEVNALRAESERLREGLEYVREGRIVVFAGEMIAQTVVTVNTGGRRPSPEEVTESLFIMARTNIAMRSGTDPEDVKISLEPGSMEIIRECCASDGGRVILRLIVSENTVLGETITVSVSRHESRKIYDRDHILADVGGIPA
;
A
#
# COMPACT_ATOMS: atom_id res chain seq x y z
N GLY A 1 10.62 53.07 -83.87
CA GLY A 1 11.19 52.54 -85.13
C GLY A 1 12.39 53.35 -85.58
N VAL A 2 12.17 54.60 -85.96
CA VAL A 2 13.18 55.47 -86.58
C VAL A 2 14.32 55.88 -85.61
N VAL A 3 14.01 56.13 -84.34
CA VAL A 3 15.02 56.57 -83.34
C VAL A 3 16.05 55.46 -83.03
N LYS A 4 15.59 54.21 -82.82
CA LYS A 4 16.49 53.06 -82.61
C LYS A 4 17.39 52.75 -83.82
N MET A 5 16.91 53.01 -85.04
CA MET A 5 17.73 52.89 -86.25
C MET A 5 18.82 53.96 -86.31
N MET A 6 18.53 55.19 -85.85
CA MET A 6 19.50 56.27 -85.81
C MET A 6 20.59 56.00 -84.77
N ASP A 7 20.23 55.45 -83.60
CA ASP A 7 21.20 55.09 -82.55
C ASP A 7 22.15 53.96 -82.99
N LEU A 8 21.62 52.93 -83.65
CA LEU A 8 22.41 51.85 -84.28
C LEU A 8 23.42 52.36 -85.32
N VAL A 9 23.03 53.42 -86.04
CA VAL A 9 23.86 54.05 -87.08
C VAL A 9 24.93 54.96 -86.44
N MET A 10 24.67 55.56 -85.29
CA MET A 10 25.62 56.41 -84.55
C MET A 10 26.62 55.60 -83.72
N GLU A 11 26.25 54.42 -83.23
CA GLU A 11 27.16 53.45 -82.58
C GLU A 11 28.08 52.73 -83.60
N MET A 12 27.76 52.83 -84.88
CA MET A 12 28.52 52.17 -85.94
C MET A 12 29.83 52.93 -86.18
N ASN A 13 30.95 52.21 -86.20
CA ASN A 13 32.26 52.83 -86.33
C ASN A 13 32.49 53.33 -87.78
N TRP A 14 31.99 54.54 -88.08
CA TRP A 14 32.00 55.16 -89.40
C TRP A 14 33.39 55.22 -90.05
N ASN A 15 34.43 55.37 -89.23
CA ASN A 15 35.81 55.34 -89.71
C ASN A 15 36.17 53.98 -90.34
N LEU A 16 35.69 52.87 -89.73
CA LEU A 16 35.87 51.53 -90.27
C LEU A 16 35.13 51.37 -91.61
N ILE A 17 33.92 51.90 -91.72
CA ILE A 17 33.10 51.80 -92.94
C ILE A 17 33.75 52.56 -94.09
N ILE A 18 34.21 53.79 -93.85
CA ILE A 18 34.85 54.62 -94.87
C ILE A 18 36.14 53.94 -95.37
N ILE A 19 36.97 53.42 -94.46
CA ILE A 19 38.19 52.69 -94.82
C ILE A 19 37.86 51.42 -95.62
N VAL A 20 36.82 50.67 -95.25
CA VAL A 20 36.41 49.45 -95.97
C VAL A 20 35.88 49.77 -97.36
N ILE A 21 35.10 50.83 -97.53
CA ILE A 21 34.58 51.26 -98.85
C ILE A 21 35.75 51.67 -99.76
N ILE A 22 36.66 52.50 -99.26
CA ILE A 22 37.84 52.95 -100.02
C ILE A 22 38.72 51.75 -100.38
N LEU A 23 38.98 50.85 -99.43
CA LEU A 23 39.78 49.66 -99.67
C LEU A 23 39.10 48.72 -100.68
N SER A 24 37.78 48.54 -100.60
CA SER A 24 37.01 47.72 -101.54
C SER A 24 37.04 48.30 -102.96
N ALA A 25 36.96 49.63 -103.09
CA ALA A 25 37.07 50.31 -104.38
C ALA A 25 38.49 50.17 -104.99
N ILE A 26 39.54 50.31 -104.18
CA ILE A 26 40.94 50.12 -104.62
C ILE A 26 41.16 48.68 -105.08
N VAL A 27 40.66 47.71 -104.30
CA VAL A 27 40.80 46.28 -104.58
C VAL A 27 40.02 45.87 -105.83
N ALA A 28 38.78 46.35 -106.00
CA ALA A 28 37.98 46.10 -107.20
C ALA A 28 38.70 46.64 -108.44
N TYR A 29 39.27 47.85 -108.34
CA TYR A 29 40.04 48.45 -109.43
C TYR A 29 41.30 47.66 -109.79
N ILE A 30 42.08 47.21 -108.79
CA ILE A 30 43.28 46.38 -109.02
C ILE A 30 42.89 45.01 -109.60
N GLY A 31 41.83 44.39 -109.09
CA GLY A 31 41.33 43.10 -109.58
C GLY A 31 40.94 43.15 -111.06
N ASP A 32 40.25 44.21 -111.47
CA ASP A 32 39.84 44.41 -112.86
C ASP A 32 41.05 44.69 -113.77
N LEU A 33 42.03 45.43 -113.27
CA LEU A 33 43.24 45.76 -114.00
C LEU A 33 44.15 44.54 -114.23
N VAL A 34 44.29 43.68 -113.23
CA VAL A 34 45.05 42.42 -113.33
C VAL A 34 44.31 41.44 -114.25
N GLY A 35 42.98 41.32 -114.11
CA GLY A 35 42.15 40.48 -114.98
C GLY A 35 42.28 40.86 -116.46
N MET A 36 42.18 42.16 -116.77
CA MET A 36 42.28 42.66 -118.15
C MET A 36 43.69 42.53 -118.76
N ARG A 37 44.76 42.76 -117.98
CA ARG A 37 46.15 42.64 -118.48
C ARG A 37 46.52 41.20 -118.78
N VAL A 38 46.11 40.26 -117.94
CA VAL A 38 46.40 38.83 -118.13
C VAL A 38 45.58 38.28 -119.30
N GLY A 39 44.34 38.73 -119.46
CA GLY A 39 43.48 38.36 -120.59
C GLY A 39 44.04 38.73 -121.97
N LYS A 40 44.77 39.86 -122.09
CA LYS A 40 45.40 40.28 -123.37
C LYS A 40 46.72 39.57 -123.67
N LYS A 41 47.45 39.10 -122.67
CA LYS A 41 48.84 38.62 -122.83
C LYS A 41 48.95 37.12 -123.20
N ARG A 42 47.81 36.44 -123.45
CA ARG A 42 47.71 34.99 -123.76
C ARG A 42 48.65 34.12 -122.93
N VAL A 43 48.75 34.42 -121.63
CA VAL A 43 49.67 33.71 -120.74
C VAL A 43 49.17 32.29 -120.55
N SER A 44 49.93 31.30 -121.05
CA SER A 44 49.64 29.90 -120.81
C SER A 44 50.37 29.48 -119.55
N ILE A 45 49.60 29.28 -118.48
CA ILE A 45 50.07 28.64 -117.26
C ILE A 45 49.60 27.18 -117.34
N PHE A 46 50.55 26.25 -117.23
CA PHE A 46 50.30 24.80 -117.26
C PHE A 46 49.62 24.25 -118.54
N GLY A 47 49.92 24.79 -119.72
CA GLY A 47 49.54 24.19 -121.01
C GLY A 47 48.05 24.28 -121.38
N LEU A 48 47.26 25.06 -120.64
CA LEU A 48 45.82 25.23 -120.87
C LEU A 48 45.51 26.32 -121.91
N ARG A 49 44.39 26.14 -122.65
CA ARG A 49 43.92 27.08 -123.69
C ARG A 49 43.71 28.48 -123.09
N PRO A 50 44.21 29.57 -123.70
CA PRO A 50 44.32 30.90 -123.09
C PRO A 50 43.04 31.51 -122.50
N LYS A 51 41.86 31.05 -122.92
CA LYS A 51 40.57 31.54 -122.41
C LYS A 51 40.27 31.05 -120.99
N SER A 52 40.66 29.82 -120.63
CA SER A 52 40.34 29.24 -119.30
C SER A 52 41.36 29.62 -118.23
N THR A 53 42.62 29.83 -118.61
CA THR A 53 43.69 30.26 -117.69
C THR A 53 43.41 31.64 -117.09
N SER A 54 42.87 32.57 -117.88
CA SER A 54 42.50 33.89 -117.37
C SER A 54 41.41 33.82 -116.30
N SER A 55 40.38 32.98 -116.49
CA SER A 55 39.31 32.82 -115.51
C SER A 55 39.79 32.22 -114.19
N ILE A 56 40.69 31.24 -114.24
CA ILE A 56 41.28 30.63 -113.02
C ILE A 56 42.11 31.67 -112.25
N ILE A 57 42.93 32.46 -112.96
CA ILE A 57 43.73 33.52 -112.33
C ILE A 57 42.83 34.58 -111.68
N THR A 58 41.71 34.95 -112.31
CA THR A 58 40.74 35.87 -111.72
C THR A 58 40.10 35.29 -110.45
N ILE A 59 39.73 34.00 -110.44
CA ILE A 59 39.18 33.34 -109.24
C ILE A 59 40.21 33.29 -108.12
N VAL A 60 41.45 32.90 -108.42
CA VAL A 60 42.54 32.84 -107.42
C VAL A 60 42.89 34.23 -106.90
N SER A 61 42.97 35.24 -107.78
CA SER A 61 43.16 36.63 -107.39
C SER A 61 42.01 37.12 -106.49
N GLY A 62 40.77 36.73 -106.78
CA GLY A 62 39.61 37.03 -105.94
C GLY A 62 39.69 36.41 -104.53
N ILE A 63 40.15 35.16 -104.42
CA ILE A 63 40.36 34.50 -103.11
C ILE A 63 41.49 35.18 -102.33
N VAL A 64 42.62 35.48 -102.99
CA VAL A 64 43.75 36.19 -102.36
C VAL A 64 43.30 37.56 -101.86
N ILE A 65 42.56 38.30 -102.69
CA ILE A 65 41.94 39.56 -102.32
C ILE A 65 41.06 39.40 -101.08
N ALA A 66 40.16 38.41 -101.05
CA ALA A 66 39.24 38.18 -99.93
C ALA A 66 39.96 37.83 -98.63
N ILE A 67 41.04 37.05 -98.69
CA ILE A 67 41.89 36.73 -97.53
C ILE A 67 42.60 38.00 -97.05
N LEU A 68 43.11 38.82 -97.97
CA LEU A 68 43.84 40.04 -97.65
C LEU A 68 42.91 41.10 -97.03
N THR A 69 41.70 41.25 -97.54
CA THR A 69 40.68 42.14 -96.95
C THR A 69 40.26 41.67 -95.57
N LEU A 70 40.04 40.36 -95.37
CA LEU A 70 39.74 39.79 -94.06
C LEU A 70 40.89 39.99 -93.06
N ALA A 71 42.14 39.81 -93.50
CA ALA A 71 43.33 39.99 -92.67
C ALA A 71 43.52 41.45 -92.23
N VAL A 72 43.36 42.41 -93.15
CA VAL A 72 43.41 43.85 -92.85
C VAL A 72 42.28 44.24 -91.89
N LEU A 73 41.07 43.72 -92.11
CA LEU A 73 39.93 44.01 -91.26
C LEU A 73 40.12 43.43 -89.83
N SER A 74 40.68 42.22 -89.72
CA SER A 74 41.02 41.58 -88.44
C SER A 74 42.20 42.25 -87.70
N ALA A 75 43.12 42.88 -88.43
CA ALA A 75 44.21 43.66 -87.86
C ALA A 75 43.70 44.99 -87.28
N THR A 76 42.83 45.69 -88.02
CA THR A 76 42.34 47.03 -87.67
C THR A 76 41.23 47.01 -86.62
N SER A 77 40.41 45.95 -86.55
CA SER A 77 39.26 45.89 -85.64
C SER A 77 39.35 44.74 -84.65
N GLN A 78 39.40 45.07 -83.35
CA GLN A 78 39.21 44.10 -82.27
C GLN A 78 37.82 43.46 -82.31
N THR A 79 36.79 44.19 -82.76
CA THR A 79 35.42 43.68 -82.87
C THR A 79 35.32 42.56 -83.89
N VAL A 80 35.98 42.69 -85.05
CA VAL A 80 36.00 41.64 -86.09
C VAL A 80 36.82 40.43 -85.66
N ARG A 81 37.96 40.65 -85.00
CA ARG A 81 38.76 39.56 -84.39
C ARG A 81 37.95 38.79 -83.34
N THR A 82 37.18 39.51 -82.52
CA THR A 82 36.32 38.95 -81.48
C THR A 82 35.09 38.26 -82.08
N ALA A 83 34.52 38.76 -83.17
CA ALA A 83 33.41 38.12 -83.87
C ALA A 83 33.82 36.81 -84.54
N ILE A 84 35.00 36.77 -85.16
CA ILE A 84 35.52 35.57 -85.86
C ILE A 84 35.99 34.48 -84.87
N PHE A 85 36.56 34.84 -83.71
CA PHE A 85 37.17 33.86 -82.78
C PHE A 85 36.49 33.74 -81.40
N SER A 86 35.74 34.74 -80.92
CA SER A 86 35.29 34.80 -79.52
C SER A 86 33.81 34.48 -79.30
N MET A 87 33.01 34.27 -80.35
CA MET A 87 31.59 33.86 -80.18
C MET A 87 31.46 32.58 -79.34
N LYS A 88 32.36 31.61 -79.55
CA LYS A 88 32.42 30.38 -78.75
C LYS A 88 32.86 30.63 -77.30
N PHE A 89 33.72 31.61 -77.05
CA PHE A 89 34.18 31.96 -75.70
C PHE A 89 33.10 32.70 -74.90
N VAL A 90 32.40 33.64 -75.54
CA VAL A 90 31.28 34.36 -74.91
C VAL A 90 30.10 33.43 -74.64
N GLN A 91 29.74 32.55 -75.59
CA GLN A 91 28.70 31.53 -75.36
C GLN A 91 29.08 30.57 -74.21
N ARG A 92 30.33 30.12 -74.13
CA ARG A 92 30.81 29.29 -73.01
C ARG A 92 30.69 30.03 -71.69
N GLN A 93 31.15 31.28 -71.60
CA GLN A 93 31.01 32.08 -70.38
C GLN A 93 29.54 32.25 -69.98
N ILE A 94 28.64 32.59 -70.92
CA ILE A 94 27.21 32.70 -70.61
C ILE A 94 26.67 31.37 -70.09
N THR A 95 27.04 30.25 -70.71
CA THR A 95 26.58 28.91 -70.31
C THR A 95 27.12 28.55 -68.92
N GLU A 96 28.38 28.83 -68.64
CA GLU A 96 29.03 28.58 -67.36
C GLU A 96 28.48 29.48 -66.25
N LEU A 97 28.36 30.79 -66.49
CA LEU A 97 27.72 31.73 -65.57
C LEU A 97 26.26 31.36 -65.29
N THR A 98 25.51 30.94 -66.32
CA THR A 98 24.13 30.46 -66.14
C THR A 98 24.10 29.18 -65.30
N SER A 99 25.02 28.25 -65.54
CA SER A 99 25.17 27.03 -64.75
C SER A 99 25.57 27.32 -63.30
N GLN A 100 26.50 28.24 -63.05
CA GLN A 100 26.91 28.66 -61.72
C GLN A 100 25.77 29.36 -60.98
N LEU A 101 25.02 30.23 -61.66
CA LEU A 101 23.86 30.90 -61.10
C LEU A 101 22.76 29.88 -60.75
N GLN A 102 22.53 28.88 -61.61
CA GLN A 102 21.60 27.80 -61.32
C GLN A 102 22.07 26.93 -60.14
N SER A 103 23.36 26.60 -60.04
CA SER A 103 23.94 25.89 -58.90
C SER A 103 23.76 26.67 -57.61
N SER A 104 24.11 27.96 -57.61
CA SER A 104 24.00 28.82 -56.44
C SER A 104 22.54 29.01 -56.00
N ARG A 105 21.60 29.13 -56.95
CA ARG A 105 20.16 29.13 -56.63
C ARG A 105 19.70 27.80 -56.02
N SER A 106 20.21 26.68 -56.52
CA SER A 106 19.90 25.36 -55.95
C SER A 106 20.46 25.21 -54.54
N GLU A 107 21.68 25.67 -54.29
CA GLU A 107 22.31 25.67 -52.97
C GLU A 107 21.55 26.57 -51.99
N LEU A 108 21.11 27.76 -52.41
CA LEU A 108 20.28 28.63 -51.58
C LEU A 108 18.95 27.97 -51.20
N SER A 109 18.29 27.30 -52.16
CA SER A 109 17.06 26.57 -51.90
C SER A 109 17.27 25.40 -50.92
N ASP A 110 18.38 24.68 -51.03
CA ASP A 110 18.74 23.60 -50.10
C ASP A 110 19.02 24.15 -48.69
N LEU A 111 19.75 25.26 -48.60
CA LEU A 111 20.03 25.95 -47.34
C LEU A 111 18.75 26.48 -46.68
N GLU A 112 17.84 27.09 -47.43
CA GLU A 112 16.53 27.53 -46.90
C GLU A 112 15.73 26.34 -46.35
N THR A 113 15.74 25.21 -47.06
CA THR A 113 15.05 23.98 -46.62
C THR A 113 15.64 23.46 -45.32
N ARG A 114 16.97 23.36 -45.22
CA ARG A 114 17.66 22.96 -43.99
C ARG A 114 17.43 23.93 -42.84
N LEU A 115 17.31 25.23 -43.12
CA LEU A 115 17.04 26.24 -42.09
C LEU A 115 15.62 26.05 -41.51
N LEU A 116 14.64 25.80 -42.38
CA LEU A 116 13.27 25.48 -41.97
C LEU A 116 13.21 24.17 -41.16
N GLU A 117 13.90 23.12 -41.59
CA GLU A 117 14.01 21.86 -40.85
C GLU A 117 14.63 22.07 -39.47
N ASN A 118 15.76 22.78 -39.37
CA ASN A 118 16.41 23.06 -38.10
C ASN A 118 15.53 23.93 -37.17
N GLN A 119 14.78 24.89 -37.72
CA GLN A 119 13.82 25.66 -36.93
C GLN A 119 12.69 24.79 -36.39
N GLN A 120 12.16 23.88 -37.20
CA GLN A 120 11.13 22.93 -36.78
C GLN A 120 11.67 21.97 -35.70
N ASP A 121 12.90 21.47 -35.87
CA ASP A 121 13.57 20.63 -34.89
C ASP A 121 13.81 21.37 -33.58
N LEU A 122 14.28 22.62 -33.61
CA LEU A 122 14.45 23.45 -32.42
C LEU A 122 13.13 23.64 -31.66
N LEU A 123 12.04 23.94 -32.37
CA LEU A 123 10.71 24.05 -31.77
C LEU A 123 10.29 22.72 -31.14
N SER A 124 10.47 21.60 -31.84
CA SER A 124 10.14 20.27 -31.31
C SER A 124 10.94 19.94 -30.03
N LYS A 125 12.21 20.32 -29.98
CA LYS A 125 13.09 20.13 -28.82
C LYS A 125 12.70 21.04 -27.67
N GLN A 126 12.29 22.28 -27.93
CA GLN A 126 11.75 23.17 -26.90
C GLN A 126 10.46 22.61 -26.29
N PHE A 127 9.54 22.07 -27.10
CA PHE A 127 8.35 21.39 -26.58
C PHE A 127 8.69 20.14 -25.76
N GLN A 128 9.66 19.34 -26.20
CA GLN A 128 10.14 18.18 -25.43
C GLN A 128 10.75 18.60 -24.09
N LEU A 129 11.56 19.67 -24.07
CA LEU A 129 12.15 20.19 -22.84
C LEU A 129 11.08 20.69 -21.87
N ALA A 130 10.12 21.50 -22.35
CA ALA A 130 9.01 21.98 -21.51
C ALA A 130 8.18 20.81 -20.93
N ALA A 131 7.95 19.75 -21.72
CA ALA A 131 7.25 18.56 -21.25
C ALA A 131 8.06 17.79 -20.19
N VAL A 132 9.38 17.67 -20.35
CA VAL A 132 10.26 17.02 -19.37
C VAL A 132 10.37 17.85 -18.09
N GLU A 133 10.51 19.18 -18.20
CA GLU A 133 10.51 20.10 -17.07
C GLU A 133 9.20 20.00 -16.27
N GLY A 134 8.05 19.97 -16.94
CA GLY A 134 6.76 19.77 -16.28
C GLY A 134 6.65 18.42 -15.55
N ARG A 135 7.17 17.34 -16.15
CA ARG A 135 7.21 16.02 -15.48
C ARG A 135 8.18 15.99 -14.30
N LEU A 136 9.28 16.73 -14.38
CA LEU A 136 10.24 16.85 -13.28
C LEU A 136 9.61 17.60 -12.11
N GLU A 137 8.95 18.73 -12.37
CA GLU A 137 8.23 19.50 -11.35
C GLU A 137 7.13 18.66 -10.70
N GLU A 138 6.35 17.91 -11.48
CA GLU A 138 5.35 16.97 -10.94
C GLU A 138 5.98 15.85 -10.10
N SER A 139 7.15 15.33 -10.51
CA SER A 139 7.86 14.33 -9.72
C SER A 139 8.40 14.91 -8.41
N GLU A 140 8.88 16.15 -8.42
CA GLU A 140 9.36 16.84 -7.22
C GLU A 140 8.23 17.15 -6.24
N THR A 141 7.05 17.55 -6.71
CA THR A 141 5.88 17.74 -5.85
C THR A 141 5.43 16.42 -5.23
N ARG A 142 5.32 15.35 -6.02
CA ARG A 142 5.02 14.01 -5.52
C ARG A 142 6.03 13.52 -4.50
N LEU A 143 7.33 13.77 -4.72
CA LEU A 143 8.37 13.40 -3.76
C LEU A 143 8.20 14.15 -2.43
N LYS A 144 7.91 15.45 -2.46
CA LYS A 144 7.63 16.23 -1.24
C LYS A 144 6.37 15.72 -0.52
N GLU A 145 5.32 15.37 -1.25
CA GLU A 145 4.10 14.78 -0.67
C GLU A 145 4.42 13.44 0.01
N ILE A 146 5.14 12.55 -0.67
CA ILE A 146 5.56 11.25 -0.12
C ILE A 146 6.47 11.43 1.10
N GLU A 147 7.38 12.41 1.10
CA GLU A 147 8.23 12.71 2.27
C GLU A 147 7.40 13.15 3.48
N VAL A 148 6.37 13.97 3.27
CA VAL A 148 5.44 14.38 4.33
C VAL A 148 4.64 13.18 4.82
N GLU A 149 4.07 12.37 3.92
CA GLU A 149 3.35 11.14 4.28
C GLU A 149 4.23 10.17 5.07
N LEU A 150 5.47 9.94 4.63
CA LEU A 150 6.42 9.07 5.31
C LEU A 150 6.73 9.57 6.72
N LYS A 151 6.86 10.88 6.90
CA LYS A 151 7.06 11.47 8.23
C LYS A 151 5.83 11.25 9.13
N THR A 152 4.63 11.49 8.62
CA THR A 152 3.39 11.24 9.38
C THR A 152 3.22 9.77 9.74
N ALA A 153 3.51 8.85 8.81
CA ALA A 153 3.43 7.42 9.05
C ALA A 153 4.44 6.95 10.10
N LYS A 154 5.65 7.54 10.13
CA LYS A 154 6.63 7.28 11.19
C LYS A 154 6.17 7.78 12.54
N ASP A 155 5.63 9.00 12.61
CA ASP A 155 5.10 9.55 13.86
C ASP A 155 3.94 8.70 14.39
N ASP A 156 3.06 8.22 13.51
CA ASP A 156 1.95 7.35 13.89
C ASP A 156 2.42 5.94 14.29
N GLN A 157 3.45 5.40 13.64
CA GLN A 157 4.10 4.17 14.06
C GLN A 157 4.70 4.30 15.48
N GLU A 158 5.35 5.42 15.79
CA GLU A 158 5.92 5.67 17.12
C GLU A 158 4.82 5.77 18.18
N LYS A 159 3.72 6.47 17.90
CA LYS A 159 2.55 6.52 18.79
C LYS A 159 1.93 5.14 18.99
N ALA A 160 1.83 4.32 17.94
CA ALA A 160 1.29 2.97 18.03
C ALA A 160 2.19 2.07 18.89
N LEU A 161 3.52 2.17 18.74
CA LEU A 161 4.48 1.46 19.58
C LEU A 161 4.40 1.88 21.05
N ALA A 162 4.27 3.18 21.32
CA ALA A 162 4.07 3.69 22.68
C ALA A 162 2.75 3.19 23.29
N SER A 163 1.67 3.16 22.48
CA SER A 163 0.37 2.62 22.91
C SER A 163 0.45 1.13 23.22
N LEU A 164 1.14 0.35 22.39
CA LEU A 164 1.38 -1.07 22.62
C LEU A 164 2.14 -1.32 23.93
N ALA A 165 3.20 -0.56 24.18
CA ALA A 165 3.95 -0.67 25.44
C ALA A 165 3.06 -0.37 26.66
N SER A 166 2.21 0.65 26.58
CA SER A 166 1.27 0.98 27.65
C SER A 166 0.19 -0.10 27.87
N LEU A 167 -0.30 -0.72 26.78
CA LEU A 167 -1.26 -1.81 26.84
C LEU A 167 -0.64 -3.09 27.39
N GLU A 168 0.63 -3.36 27.06
CA GLU A 168 1.37 -4.48 27.65
C GLU A 168 1.55 -4.29 29.16
N GLU A 169 1.93 -3.08 29.60
CA GLU A 169 2.02 -2.75 31.02
C GLU A 169 0.67 -2.93 31.72
N GLU A 170 -0.41 -2.39 31.15
CA GLU A 170 -1.75 -2.54 31.71
C GLU A 170 -2.21 -4.00 31.76
N ARG A 171 -1.90 -4.79 30.72
CA ARG A 171 -2.18 -6.22 30.70
C ARG A 171 -1.41 -6.96 31.79
N THR A 172 -0.14 -6.65 32.02
CA THR A 172 0.62 -7.25 33.14
C THR A 172 0.05 -6.85 34.50
N ARG A 173 -0.40 -5.60 34.66
CA ARG A 173 -1.04 -5.12 35.88
C ARG A 173 -2.34 -5.87 36.16
N LEU A 174 -3.21 -6.00 35.14
CA LEU A 174 -4.46 -6.74 35.26
C LEU A 174 -4.22 -8.23 35.52
N ASP A 175 -3.22 -8.85 34.89
CA ASP A 175 -2.87 -10.25 35.17
C ASP A 175 -2.42 -10.43 36.63
N MET A 176 -1.66 -9.48 37.20
CA MET A 176 -1.29 -9.49 38.62
C MET A 176 -2.52 -9.33 39.53
N GLU A 177 -3.43 -8.42 39.20
CA GLU A 177 -4.66 -8.18 39.97
C GLU A 177 -5.59 -9.39 39.95
N VAL A 178 -5.78 -10.02 38.78
CA VAL A 178 -6.57 -11.26 38.64
C VAL A 178 -5.96 -12.39 39.47
N ASN A 179 -4.64 -12.54 39.47
CA ASN A 179 -3.97 -13.56 40.27
C ASN A 179 -4.09 -13.29 41.78
N ALA A 180 -4.02 -12.03 42.20
CA ALA A 180 -4.24 -11.64 43.58
C ALA A 180 -5.67 -11.94 44.04
N LEU A 181 -6.67 -11.57 43.23
CA LEU A 181 -8.09 -11.85 43.51
C LEU A 181 -8.37 -13.35 43.55
N ARG A 182 -7.77 -14.15 42.67
CA ARG A 182 -7.88 -15.62 42.72
C ARG A 182 -7.31 -16.18 44.03
N ALA A 183 -6.13 -15.72 44.44
CA ALA A 183 -5.52 -16.15 45.70
C ALA A 183 -6.36 -15.73 46.92
N GLU A 184 -6.96 -14.54 46.89
CA GLU A 184 -7.89 -14.08 47.93
C GLU A 184 -9.15 -14.96 47.96
N SER A 185 -9.76 -15.23 46.80
CA SER A 185 -10.94 -16.11 46.70
C SER A 185 -10.68 -17.51 47.27
N GLU A 186 -9.53 -18.13 46.97
CA GLU A 186 -9.19 -19.44 47.54
C GLU A 186 -9.01 -19.37 49.05
N ARG A 187 -8.35 -18.33 49.58
CA ARG A 187 -8.23 -18.13 51.04
C ARG A 187 -9.59 -17.97 51.72
N LEU A 188 -10.50 -17.20 51.13
CA LEU A 188 -11.86 -17.08 51.65
C LEU A 188 -12.59 -18.43 51.62
N ARG A 189 -12.40 -19.21 50.55
CA ARG A 189 -13.01 -20.54 50.41
C ARG A 189 -12.51 -21.50 51.49
N GLU A 190 -11.20 -21.55 51.72
CA GLU A 190 -10.58 -22.33 52.80
C GLU A 190 -11.06 -21.87 54.18
N GLY A 191 -11.12 -20.55 54.42
CA GLY A 191 -11.64 -19.99 55.69
C GLY A 191 -13.11 -20.34 55.94
N LEU A 192 -13.94 -20.34 54.91
CA LEU A 192 -15.34 -20.79 54.99
C LEU A 192 -15.45 -22.29 55.27
N GLU A 193 -14.57 -23.11 54.67
CA GLU A 193 -14.53 -24.56 54.91
C GLU A 193 -14.19 -24.86 56.37
N TYR A 194 -13.19 -24.18 56.94
CA TYR A 194 -12.86 -24.26 58.36
C TYR A 194 -14.04 -23.90 59.27
N VAL A 195 -14.81 -22.84 58.94
CA VAL A 195 -16.02 -22.48 59.70
C VAL A 195 -17.12 -23.56 59.57
N ARG A 196 -17.21 -24.24 58.41
CA ARG A 196 -18.18 -25.33 58.19
C ARG A 196 -17.82 -26.63 58.93
N GLU A 197 -16.56 -26.83 59.31
CA GLU A 197 -16.12 -27.98 60.12
C GLU A 197 -16.59 -27.92 61.58
N GLY A 198 -17.08 -26.77 62.07
CA GLY A 198 -17.82 -26.65 63.33
C GLY A 198 -19.21 -27.29 63.28
N ARG A 199 -19.30 -28.58 62.95
CA ARG A 199 -20.56 -29.34 62.90
C ARG A 199 -21.17 -29.43 64.29
N ILE A 200 -22.30 -28.76 64.48
CA ILE A 200 -23.16 -28.89 65.67
C ILE A 200 -23.60 -30.36 65.77
N VAL A 201 -23.30 -31.01 66.89
CA VAL A 201 -23.56 -32.42 67.14
C VAL A 201 -24.92 -32.64 67.79
N VAL A 202 -25.32 -31.71 68.65
CA VAL A 202 -26.61 -31.72 69.35
C VAL A 202 -27.18 -30.31 69.38
N PHE A 203 -28.50 -30.22 69.22
CA PHE A 203 -29.22 -28.94 69.27
C PHE A 203 -29.85 -28.71 70.65
N ALA A 204 -29.98 -27.45 71.04
CA ALA A 204 -30.74 -27.06 72.22
C ALA A 204 -32.19 -27.56 72.12
N GLY A 205 -32.72 -28.10 73.22
CA GLY A 205 -34.06 -28.70 73.30
C GLY A 205 -34.15 -30.14 72.79
N GLU A 206 -33.06 -30.72 72.29
CA GLU A 206 -33.04 -32.10 71.81
C GLU A 206 -33.03 -33.11 72.97
N MET A 207 -33.86 -34.15 72.88
CA MET A 207 -33.86 -35.25 73.85
C MET A 207 -32.85 -36.32 73.43
N ILE A 208 -31.83 -36.56 74.27
CA ILE A 208 -30.71 -37.45 73.95
C ILE A 208 -30.74 -38.76 74.73
N ALA A 209 -31.47 -38.83 75.84
CA ALA A 209 -31.71 -40.07 76.58
C ALA A 209 -33.04 -40.02 77.33
N GLN A 210 -33.60 -41.20 77.60
CA GLN A 210 -34.77 -41.36 78.44
C GLN A 210 -34.65 -42.65 79.26
N THR A 211 -35.13 -42.61 80.50
CA THR A 211 -35.23 -43.79 81.36
C THR A 211 -36.57 -43.84 82.08
N VAL A 212 -36.99 -45.03 82.44
CA VAL A 212 -38.25 -45.27 83.17
C VAL A 212 -37.89 -45.70 84.58
N VAL A 213 -38.32 -44.91 85.55
CA VAL A 213 -38.15 -45.20 86.98
C VAL A 213 -39.47 -45.73 87.51
N THR A 214 -39.48 -47.00 87.93
CA THR A 214 -40.63 -47.64 88.59
C THR A 214 -40.33 -47.86 90.07
N VAL A 215 -41.08 -47.18 90.93
CA VAL A 215 -40.98 -47.36 92.39
C VAL A 215 -42.12 -48.29 92.82
N ASN A 216 -41.80 -49.56 93.13
CA ASN A 216 -42.77 -50.52 93.65
C ASN A 216 -42.81 -50.45 95.19
N THR A 217 -44.01 -50.40 95.77
CA THR A 217 -44.24 -50.49 97.22
C THR A 217 -43.77 -51.86 97.71
N GLY A 218 -42.55 -51.91 98.29
CA GLY A 218 -41.91 -53.13 98.81
C GLY A 218 -40.76 -53.69 97.95
N GLY A 219 -40.40 -53.05 96.83
CA GLY A 219 -39.23 -53.43 96.01
C GLY A 219 -37.96 -52.61 96.30
N ARG A 220 -36.83 -52.98 95.68
CA ARG A 220 -35.59 -52.18 95.70
C ARG A 220 -35.86 -50.81 95.05
N ARG A 221 -35.68 -49.73 95.81
CA ARG A 221 -35.70 -48.37 95.27
C ARG A 221 -34.41 -48.15 94.46
N PRO A 222 -34.48 -47.65 93.22
CA PRO A 222 -33.30 -47.34 92.45
C PRO A 222 -32.54 -46.17 93.09
N SER A 223 -31.21 -46.26 93.16
CA SER A 223 -30.40 -45.15 93.67
C SER A 223 -30.42 -43.99 92.65
N PRO A 224 -30.51 -42.72 93.08
CA PRO A 224 -30.38 -41.57 92.20
C PRO A 224 -29.11 -41.62 91.34
N GLU A 225 -28.00 -42.13 91.88
CA GLU A 225 -26.73 -42.28 91.16
C GLU A 225 -26.81 -43.34 90.07
N GLU A 226 -27.46 -44.49 90.33
CA GLU A 226 -27.66 -45.55 89.34
C GLU A 226 -28.52 -45.06 88.16
N VAL A 227 -29.55 -44.25 88.44
CA VAL A 227 -30.44 -43.67 87.42
C VAL A 227 -29.70 -42.64 86.57
N THR A 228 -28.89 -41.77 87.19
CA THR A 228 -28.07 -40.79 86.49
C THR A 228 -27.03 -41.46 85.60
N GLU A 229 -26.33 -42.47 86.10
CA GLU A 229 -25.31 -43.20 85.34
C GLU A 229 -25.93 -43.91 84.13
N SER A 230 -27.10 -44.55 84.32
CA SER A 230 -27.83 -45.18 83.22
C SER A 230 -28.24 -44.18 82.14
N LEU A 231 -28.68 -42.97 82.53
CA LEU A 231 -29.02 -41.91 81.58
C LEU A 231 -27.79 -41.39 80.82
N PHE A 232 -26.67 -41.26 81.50
CA PHE A 232 -25.41 -40.80 80.92
C PHE A 232 -24.83 -41.81 79.93
N ILE A 233 -24.83 -43.09 80.27
CA ILE A 233 -24.39 -44.15 79.35
C ILE A 233 -25.24 -44.15 78.08
N MET A 234 -26.57 -44.04 78.22
CA MET A 234 -27.48 -43.97 77.06
C MET A 234 -27.25 -42.71 76.22
N ALA A 235 -27.09 -41.55 76.86
CA ALA A 235 -26.84 -40.28 76.18
C ALA A 235 -25.51 -40.31 75.41
N ARG A 236 -24.43 -40.76 76.04
CA ARG A 236 -23.10 -40.92 75.41
C ARG A 236 -23.18 -41.86 74.21
N THR A 237 -23.85 -42.99 74.36
CA THR A 237 -24.00 -43.98 73.28
C THR A 237 -24.79 -43.41 72.09
N ASN A 238 -25.90 -42.73 72.34
CA ASN A 238 -26.72 -42.13 71.28
C ASN A 238 -25.97 -41.01 70.53
N ILE A 239 -25.19 -40.19 71.24
CA ILE A 239 -24.37 -39.12 70.64
C ILE A 239 -23.21 -39.72 69.85
N ALA A 240 -22.50 -40.70 70.43
CA ALA A 240 -21.40 -41.42 69.80
C ALA A 240 -21.81 -42.07 68.47
N MET A 241 -22.95 -42.77 68.44
CA MET A 241 -23.48 -43.39 67.22
C MET A 241 -23.80 -42.36 66.13
N ARG A 242 -24.26 -41.16 66.49
CA ARG A 242 -24.61 -40.11 65.54
C ARG A 242 -23.41 -39.34 65.02
N SER A 243 -22.41 -39.11 65.86
CA SER A 243 -21.22 -38.32 65.55
C SER A 243 -20.04 -39.16 65.04
N GLY A 244 -20.11 -40.49 65.15
CA GLY A 244 -19.01 -41.39 64.78
C GLY A 244 -17.80 -41.28 65.71
N THR A 245 -18.04 -40.96 66.98
CA THR A 245 -17.00 -40.77 68.02
C THR A 245 -17.15 -41.86 69.08
N ASP A 246 -16.11 -42.13 69.86
CA ASP A 246 -16.20 -43.10 70.96
C ASP A 246 -17.05 -42.55 72.12
N PRO A 247 -17.87 -43.39 72.80
CA PRO A 247 -18.71 -42.95 73.91
C PRO A 247 -17.94 -42.31 75.08
N GLU A 248 -16.66 -42.66 75.27
CA GLU A 248 -15.83 -42.12 76.35
C GLU A 248 -15.39 -40.66 76.11
N ASP A 249 -15.32 -40.22 74.85
CA ASP A 249 -14.94 -38.85 74.49
C ASP A 249 -16.09 -37.84 74.70
N VAL A 250 -17.31 -38.33 74.91
CA VAL A 250 -18.50 -37.49 75.09
C VAL A 250 -18.60 -37.03 76.55
N LYS A 251 -18.27 -35.75 76.76
CA LYS A 251 -18.37 -35.06 78.06
C LYS A 251 -19.77 -34.49 78.25
N ILE A 252 -20.48 -34.93 79.28
CA ILE A 252 -21.83 -34.48 79.62
C ILE A 252 -21.80 -33.87 81.02
N SER A 253 -22.45 -32.72 81.19
CA SER A 253 -22.60 -32.01 82.47
C SER A 253 -24.06 -31.72 82.78
N LEU A 254 -24.51 -31.96 84.01
CA LEU A 254 -25.87 -31.66 84.45
C LEU A 254 -26.02 -30.20 84.87
N GLU A 255 -27.15 -29.61 84.50
CA GLU A 255 -27.56 -28.28 84.97
C GLU A 255 -27.88 -28.28 86.48
N PRO A 256 -27.51 -27.21 87.23
CA PRO A 256 -27.86 -27.08 88.64
C PRO A 256 -29.38 -27.23 88.87
N GLY A 257 -29.77 -28.21 89.70
CA GLY A 257 -31.18 -28.52 89.99
C GLY A 257 -31.69 -29.81 89.34
N SER A 258 -31.09 -30.28 88.24
CA SER A 258 -31.49 -31.54 87.58
C SER A 258 -31.31 -32.76 88.48
N MET A 259 -30.27 -32.75 89.32
CA MET A 259 -30.04 -33.81 90.32
C MET A 259 -31.09 -33.83 91.44
N GLU A 260 -31.70 -32.69 91.77
CA GLU A 260 -32.81 -32.65 92.73
C GLU A 260 -34.05 -33.33 92.14
N ILE A 261 -34.36 -33.08 90.87
CA ILE A 261 -35.49 -33.71 90.15
C ILE A 261 -35.34 -35.24 90.12
N ILE A 262 -34.13 -35.75 89.87
CA ILE A 262 -33.85 -37.19 89.92
C ILE A 262 -34.03 -37.74 91.34
N ARG A 263 -33.52 -37.03 92.36
CA ARG A 263 -33.68 -37.43 93.77
C ARG A 263 -35.13 -37.47 94.21
N GLU A 264 -35.91 -36.44 93.89
CA GLU A 264 -37.35 -36.39 94.15
C GLU A 264 -38.11 -37.50 93.43
N CYS A 265 -37.72 -37.81 92.19
CA CYS A 265 -38.29 -38.93 91.43
C CYS A 265 -38.04 -40.28 92.11
N CYS A 266 -36.84 -40.51 92.64
CA CYS A 266 -36.48 -41.74 93.33
C CYS A 266 -37.09 -41.83 94.75
N ALA A 267 -37.40 -40.68 95.37
CA ALA A 267 -37.99 -40.59 96.71
C ALA A 267 -39.53 -40.67 96.71
N SER A 268 -40.19 -40.43 95.57
CA SER A 268 -41.66 -40.42 95.46
C SER A 268 -42.28 -41.80 95.76
N ASP A 269 -43.34 -41.82 96.56
CA ASP A 269 -44.04 -43.05 96.96
C ASP A 269 -45.00 -43.54 95.86
N GLY A 270 -44.46 -44.36 94.96
CA GLY A 270 -45.23 -45.15 94.02
C GLY A 270 -45.56 -44.45 92.70
N GLY A 271 -45.39 -45.18 91.60
CA GLY A 271 -45.70 -44.71 90.25
C GLY A 271 -44.63 -45.07 89.23
N ARG A 272 -45.01 -44.98 87.95
CA ARG A 272 -44.09 -45.10 86.82
C ARG A 272 -43.81 -43.69 86.30
N VAL A 273 -42.57 -43.25 86.40
CA VAL A 273 -42.13 -41.92 85.96
C VAL A 273 -41.10 -42.08 84.85
N ILE A 274 -41.17 -41.22 83.86
CA ILE A 274 -40.22 -41.16 82.74
C ILE A 274 -39.36 -39.92 82.94
N LEU A 275 -38.05 -40.12 83.03
CA LEU A 275 -37.07 -39.04 83.04
C LEU A 275 -36.49 -38.91 81.64
N ARG A 276 -36.45 -37.68 81.13
CA ARG A 276 -35.82 -37.36 79.85
C ARG A 276 -34.67 -36.39 80.08
N LEU A 277 -33.61 -36.59 79.32
CA LEU A 277 -32.42 -35.78 79.35
C LEU A 277 -32.40 -34.92 78.08
N ILE A 278 -32.50 -33.60 78.27
CA ILE A 278 -32.70 -32.60 77.22
C ILE A 278 -31.48 -31.68 77.18
N VAL A 279 -30.97 -31.40 75.99
CA VAL A 279 -29.81 -30.53 75.78
C VAL A 279 -30.20 -29.07 76.02
N SER A 280 -29.42 -28.33 76.81
CA SER A 280 -29.72 -26.94 77.15
C SER A 280 -29.27 -25.96 76.07
N GLU A 281 -28.16 -26.24 75.36
CA GLU A 281 -27.53 -25.33 74.39
C GLU A 281 -27.00 -26.09 73.16
N ASN A 282 -26.86 -25.42 72.01
CA ASN A 282 -26.23 -26.04 70.83
C ASN A 282 -24.76 -26.32 71.13
N THR A 283 -24.30 -27.55 70.90
CA THR A 283 -22.91 -27.95 71.20
C THR A 283 -22.22 -28.54 69.99
N VAL A 284 -20.96 -28.17 69.77
CA VAL A 284 -20.12 -28.71 68.70
C VAL A 284 -19.32 -29.93 69.18
N LEU A 285 -18.78 -30.70 68.23
CA LEU A 285 -17.97 -31.88 68.51
C LEU A 285 -16.77 -31.55 69.41
N GLY A 286 -16.64 -32.26 70.55
CA GLY A 286 -15.52 -32.12 71.49
C GLY A 286 -15.76 -31.17 72.68
N GLU A 287 -16.83 -30.38 72.65
CA GLU A 287 -17.24 -29.54 73.78
C GLU A 287 -18.09 -30.31 74.81
N THR A 288 -18.20 -29.76 76.02
CA THR A 288 -19.02 -30.37 77.08
C THR A 288 -20.48 -30.05 76.86
N ILE A 289 -21.32 -31.09 76.76
CA ILE A 289 -22.75 -30.96 76.51
C ILE A 289 -23.47 -30.73 77.84
N THR A 290 -24.09 -29.57 77.99
CA THR A 290 -24.91 -29.23 79.16
C THR A 290 -26.34 -29.74 78.99
N VAL A 291 -26.85 -30.46 79.98
CA VAL A 291 -28.15 -31.15 79.92
C VAL A 291 -29.03 -30.88 81.14
N SER A 292 -30.33 -30.78 80.89
CA SER A 292 -31.38 -30.66 81.91
C SER A 292 -32.24 -31.92 81.95
N VAL A 293 -32.85 -32.19 83.11
CA VAL A 293 -33.71 -33.36 83.31
C VAL A 293 -35.16 -32.94 83.42
N SER A 294 -36.03 -33.51 82.58
CA SER A 294 -37.48 -33.32 82.66
C SER A 294 -38.19 -34.58 83.19
N ARG A 295 -39.10 -34.37 84.14
CA ARG A 295 -39.94 -35.43 84.75
C ARG A 295 -41.29 -35.50 84.05
N HIS A 296 -41.69 -36.69 83.61
CA HIS A 296 -43.01 -36.95 83.05
C HIS A 296 -43.68 -38.15 83.74
N GLU A 297 -44.90 -37.99 84.21
CA GLU A 297 -45.65 -39.08 84.85
C GLU A 297 -46.30 -39.98 83.79
N SER A 298 -46.16 -41.30 83.96
CA SER A 298 -46.84 -42.27 83.11
C SER A 298 -48.26 -42.44 83.62
N ARG A 299 -49.24 -41.89 82.90
CA ARG A 299 -50.65 -42.14 83.16
C ARG A 299 -51.11 -43.35 82.35
N LYS A 300 -51.77 -44.30 83.01
CA LYS A 300 -52.46 -45.40 82.32
C LYS A 300 -53.70 -44.82 81.64
N ILE A 301 -53.73 -44.89 80.31
CA ILE A 301 -54.86 -44.37 79.51
C ILE A 301 -55.87 -45.50 79.21
N TYR A 302 -55.40 -46.74 79.09
CA TYR A 302 -56.22 -47.89 78.70
C TYR A 302 -55.93 -49.15 79.52
N ASP A 303 -56.96 -49.97 79.70
CA ASP A 303 -56.88 -51.30 80.33
C ASP A 303 -56.52 -52.39 79.31
N ARG A 304 -55.99 -53.52 79.82
CA ARG A 304 -55.83 -54.73 78.99
C ARG A 304 -57.24 -55.15 78.56
N ASP A 305 -57.43 -55.39 77.27
CA ASP A 305 -58.70 -55.67 76.58
C ASP A 305 -59.55 -54.44 76.21
N HIS A 306 -59.01 -53.22 76.35
CA HIS A 306 -59.64 -52.04 75.79
C HIS A 306 -59.48 -52.02 74.25
N ILE A 307 -60.58 -52.22 73.54
CA ILE A 307 -60.62 -52.16 72.07
C ILE A 307 -60.42 -50.69 71.66
N LEU A 308 -59.25 -50.38 71.08
CA LEU A 308 -58.93 -49.03 70.61
C LEU A 308 -59.73 -48.63 69.36
N ALA A 309 -60.13 -49.60 68.55
CA ALA A 309 -61.00 -49.47 67.39
C ALA A 309 -61.60 -50.84 67.04
N ASP A 310 -62.91 -50.91 66.84
CA ASP A 310 -63.61 -52.09 66.34
C ASP A 310 -63.74 -51.98 64.81
N VAL A 311 -63.19 -52.94 64.07
CA VAL A 311 -63.19 -52.93 62.60
C VAL A 311 -64.48 -53.59 62.11
N GLY A 312 -65.61 -52.93 62.38
CA GLY A 312 -66.93 -53.28 61.85
C GLY A 312 -67.26 -52.45 60.63
N GLY A 313 -66.53 -52.62 59.52
CA GLY A 313 -66.81 -51.83 58.31
C GLY A 313 -65.77 -51.87 57.21
N ILE A 314 -65.14 -53.02 56.95
CA ILE A 314 -64.48 -53.24 55.66
C ILE A 314 -65.48 -54.00 54.77
N PRO A 315 -66.27 -53.31 53.92
CA PRO A 315 -67.08 -54.00 52.92
C PRO A 315 -66.14 -54.76 51.96
N ALA A 316 -66.49 -56.01 51.67
CA ALA A 316 -65.84 -56.84 50.65
C ALA A 316 -66.05 -56.26 49.24
#